data_AF-A0A4R9BCN2-F1
#
_entry.id   AF-A0A4R9BCN2-F1
#
_cell.length_a   1.000
_cell.length_b   1.000
_cell.length_c   1.000
_cell.angle_alpha   90.00
_cell.angle_beta   90.00
_cell.angle_gamma   90.00
#
_symmetry.space_group_name_H-M   'P 1'
#
loop_
_entity.id
_entity.type
_entity.pdbx_description
1 polymer ?
#
loop_
_entity_poly.entity_id
_entity_poly.type
_entity_poly.pdbx_seq_one_letter_code
_entity_poly.pdbx_strand_id
1 'polypeptide(L)'
;MVIEPHDPWPPYANDNPTEREDRLIAIATQIARDCERHVDDLDAAVAYDRVTVCSFCDHEWEVITKAGASDDEPEGLPVCCAAAQKEWFAGARA
;
A
#
# COMPACT_ATOMS: atom_id res chain seq x y z
N MET A 1 22.37 -3.11 -24.37
CA MET A 1 21.79 -3.69 -23.15
C MET A 1 20.32 -3.34 -23.19
N VAL A 2 19.45 -4.30 -23.52
CA VAL A 2 18.00 -4.06 -23.55
C VAL A 2 17.54 -4.27 -22.12
N ILE A 3 17.07 -3.21 -21.46
CA ILE A 3 16.42 -3.33 -20.16
C ILE A 3 15.02 -3.84 -20.49
N GLU A 4 14.74 -5.11 -20.19
CA GLU A 4 13.39 -5.64 -20.32
C GLU A 4 12.49 -4.88 -19.33
N PRO A 5 11.27 -4.48 -19.74
CA PRO A 5 10.33 -3.84 -18.82
C PRO A 5 10.06 -4.81 -17.67
N HIS A 6 10.42 -4.38 -16.47
CA HIS A 6 10.15 -5.12 -15.25
C HIS A 6 8.64 -5.33 -15.16
N ASP A 7 8.18 -6.59 -15.06
CA ASP A 7 6.78 -6.89 -14.80
C ASP A 7 6.32 -6.05 -13.59
N PRO A 8 5.18 -5.36 -13.68
CA PRO A 8 4.65 -4.61 -12.56
C PRO A 8 4.33 -5.60 -11.44
N TRP A 9 5.20 -5.62 -10.45
CA TRP A 9 4.96 -6.29 -9.20
C TRP A 9 4.14 -5.33 -8.33
N PRO A 10 2.94 -5.71 -7.86
CA PRO A 10 2.36 -7.04 -7.90
C PRO A 10 1.33 -7.26 -9.05
N PRO A 11 1.02 -8.52 -9.43
CA PRO A 11 0.23 -8.90 -10.61
C PRO A 11 -1.28 -8.56 -10.55
N TYR A 12 -1.70 -7.63 -9.70
CA TYR A 12 -3.11 -7.30 -9.41
C TYR A 12 -3.52 -5.90 -9.89
N ALA A 13 -2.69 -5.26 -10.72
CA ALA A 13 -2.88 -3.87 -11.14
C ALA A 13 -4.14 -3.64 -12.00
N ASN A 14 -4.75 -4.69 -12.55
CA ASN A 14 -5.88 -4.62 -13.49
C ASN A 14 -7.16 -5.33 -13.02
N ASP A 15 -7.25 -5.75 -11.74
CA ASP A 15 -8.43 -6.45 -11.23
C ASP A 15 -9.60 -5.48 -10.95
N ASN A 16 -10.84 -5.95 -11.16
CA ASN A 16 -12.04 -5.25 -10.71
C ASN A 16 -11.97 -5.05 -9.17
N PRO A 17 -12.19 -3.83 -8.63
CA PRO A 17 -12.05 -3.55 -7.21
C PRO A 17 -12.82 -4.49 -6.28
N THR A 18 -14.01 -4.95 -6.68
CA THR A 18 -14.83 -5.87 -5.87
C THR A 18 -14.28 -7.30 -5.90
N GLU A 19 -13.83 -7.77 -7.07
CA GLU A 19 -13.24 -9.11 -7.21
C GLU A 19 -11.91 -9.22 -6.44
N ARG A 20 -11.17 -8.10 -6.35
CA ARG A 20 -9.97 -7.99 -5.52
C ARG A 20 -10.30 -8.10 -4.03
N GLU A 21 -11.37 -7.46 -3.59
CA GLU A 21 -11.83 -7.51 -2.19
C GLU A 21 -12.24 -8.92 -1.78
N ASP A 22 -13.10 -9.54 -2.56
CA ASP A 22 -13.60 -10.90 -2.32
C ASP A 22 -12.45 -11.91 -2.24
N ARG A 23 -11.43 -11.75 -3.09
CA ARG A 23 -10.23 -12.59 -3.07
C ARG A 23 -9.39 -12.41 -1.81
N LEU A 24 -9.20 -11.18 -1.34
CA LEU A 24 -8.45 -10.92 -0.09
C LEU A 24 -9.17 -11.51 1.12
N ILE A 25 -10.49 -11.38 1.19
CA ILE A 25 -11.32 -12.01 2.22
C ILE A 25 -11.17 -13.54 2.17
N ALA A 26 -11.21 -14.13 0.98
CA ALA A 26 -11.04 -15.58 0.81
C ALA A 26 -9.66 -16.06 1.27
N ILE A 27 -8.59 -15.32 0.96
CA ILE A 27 -7.24 -15.63 1.42
C ILE A 27 -7.13 -15.51 2.94
N ALA A 28 -7.60 -14.40 3.53
CA ALA A 28 -7.59 -14.20 4.97
C ALA A 28 -8.36 -15.31 5.71
N THR A 29 -9.52 -15.71 5.17
CA THR A 29 -10.32 -16.83 5.68
C THR A 29 -9.56 -18.16 5.60
N GLN A 30 -8.86 -18.42 4.49
CA GLN A 30 -8.07 -19.64 4.33
C GLN A 30 -6.91 -19.69 5.33
N ILE A 31 -6.20 -18.56 5.53
CA ILE A 31 -5.12 -18.45 6.52
C ILE A 31 -5.68 -18.73 7.93
N ALA A 32 -6.83 -18.14 8.28
CA ALA A 32 -7.45 -18.38 9.59
C ALA A 32 -7.76 -19.86 9.82
N ARG A 33 -8.34 -20.55 8.83
CA ARG A 33 -8.60 -22.01 8.89
C ARG A 33 -7.32 -22.84 9.01
N ASP A 34 -6.27 -22.45 8.30
CA ASP A 34 -4.98 -23.15 8.36
C ASP A 34 -4.29 -22.92 9.71
N CYS A 35 -4.47 -21.76 10.35
CA CYS A 35 -4.08 -21.52 11.73
C CYS A 35 -4.87 -22.43 12.68
N GLU A 36 -6.21 -22.41 12.64
CA GLU A 36 -7.06 -23.25 13.51
C GLU A 36 -6.71 -24.74 13.44
N ARG A 37 -6.36 -25.27 12.26
CA ARG A 37 -6.01 -26.69 12.09
C ARG A 37 -4.70 -27.08 12.80
N HIS A 38 -3.80 -26.13 13.03
CA HIS A 38 -2.42 -26.41 13.48
C HIS A 38 -2.12 -25.91 14.89
N VAL A 39 -3.00 -25.11 15.51
CA VAL A 39 -2.83 -24.62 16.88
C VAL A 39 -4.02 -25.05 17.74
N ASP A 40 -3.88 -26.21 18.38
CA ASP A 40 -4.81 -26.64 19.42
C ASP A 40 -4.72 -25.65 20.60
N ASP A 41 -5.88 -25.19 21.10
CA ASP A 41 -6.04 -24.30 22.27
C ASP A 41 -5.52 -22.85 22.14
N LEU A 42 -5.38 -22.29 20.93
CA LEU A 42 -5.06 -20.87 20.73
C LEU A 42 -6.08 -20.16 19.81
N ASP A 43 -6.68 -19.07 20.31
CA ASP A 43 -7.52 -18.17 19.51
C ASP A 43 -6.62 -17.30 18.61
N ALA A 44 -6.63 -17.59 17.31
CA ALA A 44 -5.95 -16.79 16.30
C ALA A 44 -6.94 -15.97 15.48
N ALA A 45 -6.71 -14.66 15.37
CA ALA A 45 -7.48 -13.77 14.51
C ALA A 45 -6.61 -13.30 13.34
N VAL A 46 -7.13 -13.39 12.12
CA VAL A 46 -6.49 -12.88 10.91
C VAL A 46 -7.19 -11.60 10.48
N ALA A 47 -6.43 -10.51 10.41
CA ALA A 47 -6.88 -9.24 9.85
C ALA A 47 -6.06 -8.92 8.59
N TYR A 48 -6.68 -8.22 7.64
CA TYR A 48 -5.98 -7.64 6.50
C TYR A 48 -6.25 -6.14 6.46
N ASP A 49 -5.31 -5.39 5.90
CA ASP A 49 -5.46 -3.95 5.68
C ASP A 49 -5.13 -3.61 4.21
N ARG A 50 -5.59 -2.44 3.77
CA ARG A 50 -5.28 -1.89 2.46
C ARG A 50 -4.34 -0.71 2.62
N VAL A 51 -3.13 -0.87 2.09
CA VAL A 51 -2.20 0.24 1.95
C VAL A 51 -2.41 0.93 0.61
N THR A 52 -2.36 2.26 0.62
CA THR A 52 -2.21 3.04 -0.61
C THR A 52 -0.74 3.02 -0.99
N VAL A 53 -0.40 2.92 -2.28
CA VAL A 53 0.99 2.88 -2.74
C VAL A 53 1.30 4.05 -3.65
N CYS A 54 2.55 4.49 -3.62
CA CYS A 54 3.07 5.55 -4.47
C CYS A 54 3.25 5.07 -5.91
N SER A 55 2.64 5.78 -6.87
CA SER A 55 2.77 5.49 -8.31
C SER A 55 4.19 5.64 -8.87
N PHE A 56 5.11 6.26 -8.13
CA PHE A 56 6.49 6.47 -8.56
C PHE A 56 7.50 5.46 -8.02
N CYS A 57 7.29 4.96 -6.80
CA CYS A 57 8.25 4.07 -6.13
C CYS A 57 7.64 2.77 -5.60
N ASP A 58 6.33 2.55 -5.77
CA ASP A 58 5.57 1.38 -5.31
C ASP A 58 5.68 1.08 -3.80
N HIS A 59 6.24 2.01 -3.02
CA HIS A 59 6.22 1.97 -1.57
C HIS A 59 4.89 2.48 -1.02
N GLU A 60 4.60 2.14 0.24
CA GLU A 60 3.43 2.64 0.95
C GLU A 60 3.38 4.18 0.92
N TRP A 61 2.19 4.71 0.63
CA TRP A 61 1.96 6.14 0.53
C TRP A 61 1.88 6.74 1.92
N GLU A 62 2.88 7.54 2.24
CA GLU A 62 2.98 8.25 3.51
C GLU A 62 3.05 9.76 3.27
N VAL A 63 2.38 10.51 4.14
CA VAL A 63 2.38 11.97 4.14
C VAL A 63 2.69 12.51 5.53
N ILE A 64 3.22 13.74 5.57
CA ILE A 64 3.41 14.46 6.82
C ILE A 64 2.05 14.78 7.44
N THR A 65 1.86 14.30 8.66
CA THR A 65 0.65 14.61 9.44
C THR A 65 0.75 16.00 10.04
N LYS A 66 -0.40 16.57 10.43
CA LYS A 66 -0.46 17.87 11.13
C LYS A 66 0.51 17.99 12.32
N ALA A 67 0.74 16.90 13.05
CA ALA A 67 1.63 16.89 14.21
C ALA A 67 3.12 16.96 13.82
N GLY A 68 3.48 16.53 12.62
CA GLY A 68 4.85 16.58 12.08
C GLY A 68 5.09 17.75 11.12
N ALA A 69 4.09 18.61 10.89
CA ALA A 69 4.19 19.69 9.92
C ALA A 69 5.10 20.82 10.44
N SER A 70 5.94 21.34 9.55
CA SER A 70 6.77 22.54 9.75
C SER A 70 6.69 23.47 8.54
N ASP A 71 7.32 24.65 8.62
CA ASP A 71 7.33 25.61 7.51
C ASP A 71 8.00 25.04 6.24
N ASP A 72 9.00 24.17 6.40
CA ASP A 72 9.72 23.50 5.29
C ASP A 72 9.02 22.21 4.84
N GLU A 73 8.20 21.62 5.72
CA GLU A 73 7.58 20.31 5.58
C GLU A 73 6.09 20.39 5.90
N PRO A 74 5.27 20.92 4.98
CA PRO A 74 3.85 21.17 5.25
C PRO A 74 3.05 19.86 5.39
N GLU A 75 1.91 19.95 6.09
CA GLU A 75 0.94 18.87 6.17
C GLU A 75 0.53 18.38 4.77
N GLY A 76 0.53 17.07 4.58
CA GLY A 76 0.20 16.43 3.30
C GLY A 76 1.38 16.21 2.35
N LEU A 77 2.58 16.73 2.66
CA LEU A 77 3.77 16.48 1.85
C LEU A 77 4.07 14.97 1.80
N PRO A 78 4.13 14.33 0.62
CA PRO A 78 4.50 12.92 0.51
C PRO A 78 5.95 12.68 0.92
N VAL A 79 6.21 11.66 1.73
CA VAL A 79 7.57 11.33 2.23
C VAL A 79 8.14 10.06 1.62
N CYS A 80 7.36 9.34 0.82
CA CYS A 80 7.74 8.05 0.23
C CYS A 80 8.87 8.14 -0.83
N CYS A 81 8.96 9.23 -1.61
CA CYS A 81 10.06 9.46 -2.56
C CYS A 81 10.14 10.91 -3.06
N ALA A 82 11.31 11.28 -3.61
CA ALA A 82 11.55 12.61 -4.16
C ALA A 82 10.70 12.94 -5.41
N ALA A 83 10.29 11.93 -6.18
CA ALA A 83 9.44 12.13 -7.36
C ALA A 83 8.03 12.60 -6.97
N ALA A 84 7.44 11.96 -5.95
CA ALA A 84 6.15 12.35 -5.39
C ALA A 84 6.21 13.76 -4.78
N GLN A 85 7.29 14.08 -4.05
CA GLN A 85 7.51 15.44 -3.52
C GLN A 85 7.58 16.48 -4.62
N LYS A 86 8.32 16.18 -5.70
CA LYS A 86 8.47 17.11 -6.82
C LYS A 86 7.13 17.36 -7.53
N GLU A 87 6.31 16.33 -7.72
CA GLU A 87 4.96 16.49 -8.26
C GLU A 87 4.08 17.33 -7.33
N TRP A 88 4.11 17.05 -6.02
CA TRP A 88 3.38 17.80 -5.01
C TRP A 88 3.72 19.31 -5.05
N PHE A 89 5.00 19.66 -5.08
CA PHE A 89 5.44 21.05 -5.17
C PHE A 89 5.13 21.70 -6.53
N ALA A 90 5.06 20.93 -7.60
CA ALA A 90 4.64 21.42 -8.91
C ALA A 90 3.13 21.75 -8.92
N GLY A 91 2.31 20.90 -8.28
CA GLY A 91 0.86 21.09 -8.15
C GLY A 91 0.47 22.18 -7.14
N ALA A 92 1.20 22.33 -6.03
CA ALA A 92 0.94 23.36 -5.02
C ALA A 92 1.19 24.80 -5.51
N ARG A 93 1.80 24.96 -6.69
CA ARG A 93 2.09 26.24 -7.35
C ARG A 93 1.16 26.56 -8.52
N ALA A 94 0.21 25.67 -8.83
CA ALA A 94 -0.83 25.87 -9.84
C ALA A 94 -2.06 26.56 -9.23
#